data_AF-A0A0N0DCH4-F1
#
_entry.id   AF-A0A0N0DCH4-F1
#
_cell.length_a   1.000
_cell.length_b   1.000
_cell.length_c   1.000
_cell.angle_alpha   90.00
_cell.angle_beta   90.00
_cell.angle_gamma   90.00
#
_symmetry.space_group_name_H-M   'P 1'
#
loop_
_entity.id
_entity.type
_entity.pdbx_description
1 polymer ?
#
loop_
_entity_poly.entity_id
_entity_poly.type
_entity_poly.pdbx_seq_one_letter_code
_entity_poly.pdbx_strand_id
1 'polypeptide(L)'
;MPLPNEPVNVTGGCSCGAIRYRIAIPSAEERPLNPMMPPAVGVKLPWSITCHCNDCRRATGAFLAPGLADIPAPMLTVSAMVPSSETEIVSGRITDPMAEDYDAEKADAERPPYVPAVDVLRATGENKTWLRFFHSTKANAAMSRSFCGRCGTPLCYHFKLEPEFCYQGKMPDGWCDSFHLSLGSFDREFLEKDWFNPGSEGMFKYGTPMSKCVSATAKGLKDLPKMQEFKDMVPEEELAALRD
;
A
#
# COMPACT_ATOMS: atom_id res chain seq x y z
N MET A 1 -0.48 14.47 5.73
CA MET A 1 0.70 13.75 5.21
C MET A 1 1.66 14.76 4.61
N PRO A 2 2.95 14.72 4.93
CA PRO A 2 3.92 15.70 4.45
C PRO A 2 4.54 15.27 3.11
N LEU A 3 3.71 14.98 2.09
CA LEU A 3 4.25 14.87 0.73
C LEU A 3 4.70 16.26 0.25
N PRO A 4 5.75 16.36 -0.59
CA PRO A 4 6.21 17.64 -1.12
C PRO A 4 5.11 18.33 -1.93
N ASN A 5 5.16 19.65 -2.10
CA ASN A 5 4.19 20.35 -2.94
C ASN A 5 4.44 20.14 -4.44
N GLU A 6 5.71 20.00 -4.81
CA GLU A 6 6.12 19.74 -6.19
C GLU A 6 5.81 18.29 -6.62
N PRO A 7 5.66 18.03 -7.93
CA PRO A 7 5.55 16.68 -8.47
C PRO A 7 6.77 15.83 -8.10
N VAL A 8 6.56 14.55 -7.78
CA VAL A 8 7.63 13.63 -7.41
C VAL A 8 7.35 12.22 -7.91
N ASN A 9 8.42 11.52 -8.31
CA ASN A 9 8.35 10.10 -8.63
C ASN A 9 8.86 9.29 -7.44
N VAL A 10 8.07 8.30 -7.03
CA VAL A 10 8.41 7.38 -5.95
C VAL A 10 8.47 5.96 -6.51
N THR A 11 9.45 5.18 -6.06
CA THR A 11 9.65 3.81 -6.51
C THR A 11 9.61 2.81 -5.36
N GLY A 12 9.40 1.56 -5.74
CA GLY A 12 9.44 0.42 -4.84
C GLY A 12 9.24 -0.88 -5.61
N GLY A 13 9.07 -1.96 -4.86
CA GLY A 13 8.79 -3.28 -5.41
C GLY A 13 9.08 -4.40 -4.45
N CYS A 14 9.24 -5.62 -4.99
CA CYS A 14 9.54 -6.78 -4.17
C CYS A 14 11.04 -6.89 -3.86
N SER A 15 11.38 -7.61 -2.79
CA SER A 15 12.76 -7.75 -2.31
C SER A 15 13.71 -8.37 -3.34
N CYS A 16 13.22 -9.22 -4.25
CA CYS A 16 14.08 -9.86 -5.26
C CYS A 16 14.25 -9.05 -6.57
N GLY A 17 13.58 -7.90 -6.68
CA GLY A 17 13.58 -7.05 -7.88
C GLY A 17 12.71 -7.53 -9.05
N ALA A 18 12.06 -8.70 -8.94
CA ALA A 18 11.23 -9.25 -10.02
C ALA A 18 9.98 -8.40 -10.35
N ILE A 19 9.52 -7.59 -9.39
CA ILE A 19 8.37 -6.71 -9.53
C ILE A 19 8.76 -5.35 -9.00
N ARG A 20 8.56 -4.31 -9.80
CA ARG A 20 8.90 -2.93 -9.47
C ARG A 20 7.78 -2.01 -9.92
N TYR A 21 7.56 -0.94 -9.17
CA TYR A 21 6.52 0.05 -9.48
C TYR A 21 7.07 1.47 -9.41
N ARG A 22 6.37 2.38 -10.09
CA ARG A 22 6.59 3.82 -10.08
C ARG A 22 5.28 4.52 -9.78
N ILE A 23 5.31 5.45 -8.83
CA ILE A 23 4.21 6.33 -8.50
C ILE A 23 4.56 7.73 -9.00
N ALA A 24 3.85 8.21 -10.02
CA ALA A 24 3.93 9.58 -10.48
C ALA A 24 2.98 10.44 -9.64
N ILE A 25 3.50 11.03 -8.56
CA ILE A 25 2.72 11.88 -7.66
C ILE A 25 2.68 13.28 -8.27
N PRO A 26 1.49 13.82 -8.59
CA PRO A 26 1.38 15.15 -9.17
C PRO A 26 1.62 16.24 -8.11
N SER A 27 1.61 17.49 -8.55
CA SER A 27 1.72 18.65 -7.66
C SER A 27 0.58 18.64 -6.61
N ALA A 28 0.79 19.29 -5.48
CA ALA A 28 -0.20 19.32 -4.40
C ALA A 28 -1.57 19.86 -4.87
N GLU A 29 -1.62 20.76 -5.85
CA GLU A 29 -2.86 21.33 -6.39
C GLU A 29 -3.64 20.31 -7.23
N GLU A 30 -2.94 19.51 -8.02
CA GLU A 30 -3.51 18.50 -8.94
C GLU A 30 -3.86 17.17 -8.26
N ARG A 31 -3.41 16.94 -7.03
CA ARG A 31 -3.75 15.75 -6.27
C ARG A 31 -5.26 15.67 -6.00
N PRO A 32 -5.93 14.55 -6.32
CA PRO A 32 -7.34 14.39 -6.06
C PRO A 32 -7.60 14.29 -4.55
N LEU A 33 -8.78 14.75 -4.13
CA LEU A 33 -9.27 14.49 -2.77
C LEU A 33 -9.53 13.00 -2.59
N ASN A 34 -9.36 12.51 -1.36
CA ASN A 34 -9.71 11.14 -1.02
C ASN A 34 -11.23 10.94 -1.16
N PRO A 35 -11.71 10.08 -2.07
CA PRO A 35 -13.14 9.93 -2.34
C PRO A 35 -13.92 9.27 -1.19
N MET A 36 -13.23 8.62 -0.25
CA MET A 36 -13.83 7.98 0.92
C MET A 36 -14.07 8.95 2.09
N MET A 37 -13.61 10.20 1.98
CA MET A 37 -13.70 11.18 3.06
C MET A 37 -14.54 12.41 2.66
N PRO A 38 -15.17 13.11 3.63
CA PRO A 38 -15.82 14.37 3.35
C PRO A 38 -14.82 15.38 2.76
N PRO A 39 -15.14 16.08 1.66
CA PRO A 39 -14.22 17.06 1.04
C PRO A 39 -13.71 18.14 2.00
N ALA A 40 -14.52 18.52 3.00
CA ALA A 40 -14.17 19.51 4.02
C ALA A 40 -12.97 19.11 4.88
N VAL A 41 -12.63 17.82 4.98
CA VAL A 41 -11.43 17.34 5.69
C VAL A 41 -10.15 17.64 4.90
N GLY A 42 -10.25 17.84 3.58
CA GLY A 42 -9.12 18.25 2.74
C GLY A 42 -8.02 17.21 2.56
N VAL A 43 -8.28 15.93 2.84
CA VAL A 43 -7.32 14.85 2.63
C VAL A 43 -7.15 14.61 1.13
N LYS A 44 -5.91 14.77 0.64
CA LYS A 44 -5.52 14.50 -0.75
C LYS A 44 -4.82 13.15 -0.87
N LEU A 45 -4.88 12.55 -2.05
CA LEU A 45 -4.16 11.33 -2.41
C LEU A 45 -2.86 11.63 -3.16
N PRO A 46 -1.80 10.82 -3.01
CA PRO A 46 -1.72 9.63 -2.16
C PRO A 46 -1.83 9.90 -0.66
N TRP A 47 -2.35 8.93 0.09
CA TRP A 47 -2.48 8.99 1.56
C TRP A 47 -2.00 7.70 2.20
N SER A 48 -1.49 7.76 3.43
CA SER A 48 -0.91 6.60 4.12
C SER A 48 -1.61 6.40 5.43
N ILE A 49 -1.86 5.13 5.74
CA ILE A 49 -2.47 4.68 6.99
C ILE A 49 -1.71 3.51 7.56
N THR A 50 -1.82 3.28 8.86
CA THR A 50 -1.66 1.93 9.40
C THR A 50 -3.02 1.25 9.43
N CYS A 51 -3.07 -0.07 9.28
CA CYS A 51 -4.32 -0.81 9.31
C CYS A 51 -4.25 -1.96 10.31
N HIS A 52 -5.16 -1.98 11.28
CA HIS A 52 -5.20 -2.99 12.35
C HIS A 52 -6.03 -4.23 11.98
N CYS A 53 -6.59 -4.30 10.77
CA CYS A 53 -7.43 -5.44 10.40
C CYS A 53 -6.63 -6.74 10.31
N ASN A 54 -7.29 -7.86 10.64
CA ASN A 54 -6.68 -9.18 10.58
C ASN A 54 -6.24 -9.57 9.17
N ASP A 55 -6.89 -9.03 8.14
CA ASP A 55 -6.54 -9.34 6.76
C ASP A 55 -5.21 -8.70 6.35
N CYS A 56 -5.01 -7.41 6.61
CA CYS A 56 -3.73 -6.74 6.38
C CYS A 56 -2.62 -7.36 7.23
N ARG A 57 -2.89 -7.67 8.50
CA ARG A 57 -1.95 -8.35 9.40
C ARG A 57 -1.51 -9.70 8.84
N ARG A 58 -2.44 -10.56 8.43
CA ARG A 58 -2.15 -11.90 7.93
C ARG A 58 -1.52 -11.89 6.54
N ALA A 59 -1.95 -10.98 5.67
CA ALA A 59 -1.39 -10.83 4.33
C ALA A 59 0.07 -10.41 4.36
N THR A 60 0.46 -9.59 5.34
CA THR A 60 1.85 -9.10 5.47
C THR A 60 2.70 -9.93 6.42
N GLY A 61 2.09 -10.78 7.25
CA GLY A 61 2.76 -11.45 8.36
C GLY A 61 3.20 -10.49 9.47
N ALA A 62 2.80 -9.21 9.42
CA ALA A 62 3.20 -8.22 10.39
C ALA A 62 2.55 -8.49 11.76
N PHE A 63 3.31 -8.34 12.85
CA PHE A 63 2.77 -8.43 14.20
C PHE A 63 2.07 -7.13 14.63
N LEU A 64 2.64 -5.98 14.27
CA LEU A 64 2.06 -4.65 14.44
C LEU A 64 1.27 -4.24 13.19
N ALA A 65 0.46 -3.19 13.30
CA ALA A 65 -0.34 -2.68 12.19
C ALA A 65 0.54 -2.29 10.98
N PRO A 66 0.42 -2.98 9.83
CA PRO A 66 1.19 -2.64 8.65
C PRO A 66 0.78 -1.28 8.08
N GLY A 67 1.78 -0.56 7.56
CA GLY A 67 1.59 0.67 6.82
C GLY A 67 1.18 0.42 5.37
N LEU A 68 0.23 1.21 4.88
CA LEU A 68 -0.31 1.15 3.52
C LEU A 68 -0.34 2.57 2.93
N ALA A 69 0.00 2.71 1.65
CA ALA A 69 -0.23 3.93 0.88
C ALA A 69 -1.36 3.70 -0.12
N ASP A 70 -2.40 4.52 -0.04
CA ASP A 70 -3.53 4.56 -0.97
C ASP A 70 -3.18 5.38 -2.21
N ILE A 71 -3.02 4.67 -3.33
CA ILE A 71 -2.56 5.20 -4.61
C ILE A 71 -3.68 5.05 -5.66
N PRO A 72 -4.20 6.17 -6.21
CA PRO A 72 -5.09 6.14 -7.37
C PRO A 72 -4.42 5.49 -8.58
N ALA A 73 -5.17 4.67 -9.32
CA ALA A 73 -4.67 3.97 -10.50
C ALA A 73 -3.91 4.84 -11.53
N PRO A 74 -4.33 6.08 -11.86
CA PRO A 74 -3.61 6.90 -12.84
C PRO A 74 -2.18 7.27 -12.41
N MET A 75 -1.85 7.18 -11.12
CA MET A 75 -0.52 7.51 -10.62
C MET A 75 0.43 6.32 -10.65
N LEU A 76 -0.05 5.08 -10.84
CA LEU A 76 0.75 3.87 -10.61
C LEU A 76 1.04 3.11 -11.91
N THR A 77 2.33 2.83 -12.13
CA THR A 77 2.79 1.92 -13.19
C THR A 77 3.66 0.81 -12.60
N VAL A 78 3.67 -0.34 -13.26
CA VAL A 78 4.32 -1.57 -12.79
C VAL A 78 5.10 -2.24 -13.92
N SER A 79 6.28 -2.75 -13.60
CA SER A 79 7.05 -3.69 -14.42
C SER A 79 7.20 -5.00 -13.64
N ALA A 80 6.85 -6.12 -14.27
CA ALA A 80 6.93 -7.44 -13.67
C ALA A 80 7.62 -8.44 -14.61
N MET A 81 8.67 -9.10 -14.12
CA MET A 81 9.44 -10.09 -14.87
C MET A 81 8.68 -11.40 -15.01
N VAL A 82 8.93 -12.11 -16.11
CA VAL A 82 8.49 -13.49 -16.31
C VAL A 82 9.44 -14.48 -15.61
N PRO A 83 8.94 -15.64 -15.14
CA PRO A 83 9.81 -16.75 -14.76
C PRO A 83 10.66 -17.22 -15.96
N SER A 84 11.94 -17.51 -15.74
CA SER A 84 12.86 -18.00 -16.78
C SER A 84 12.54 -19.45 -17.19
N SER A 85 11.99 -20.27 -16.29
CA SER A 85 11.34 -21.56 -16.58
C SER A 85 10.44 -21.97 -15.40
N GLU A 86 9.38 -22.75 -15.65
CA GLU A 86 8.55 -23.34 -14.59
C GLU A 86 9.23 -24.53 -13.89
N THR A 87 10.18 -25.18 -14.55
CA THR A 87 10.90 -26.37 -14.06
C THR A 87 12.10 -26.04 -13.19
N GLU A 88 12.61 -24.80 -13.27
CA GLU A 88 13.72 -24.26 -12.46
C GLU A 88 13.26 -23.03 -11.67
N ILE A 89 12.07 -23.09 -11.08
CA ILE A 89 11.66 -22.15 -10.04
C ILE A 89 12.54 -22.45 -8.81
N VAL A 90 13.76 -21.91 -8.78
CA VAL A 90 14.53 -21.79 -7.55
C VAL A 90 13.74 -20.83 -6.66
N SER A 91 13.08 -21.39 -5.64
CA SER A 91 12.41 -20.61 -4.61
C SER A 91 13.45 -19.78 -3.88
N GLY A 92 13.26 -18.46 -3.86
CA GLY A 92 14.20 -17.52 -3.26
C GLY A 92 15.38 -17.16 -4.17
N ARG A 93 15.49 -15.89 -4.54
CA ARG A 93 16.77 -15.31 -4.93
C ARG A 93 17.56 -15.08 -3.64
N ILE A 94 18.82 -15.49 -3.59
CA ILE A 94 19.75 -14.92 -2.61
C ILE A 94 19.96 -13.46 -3.04
N THR A 95 19.13 -12.58 -2.51
CA THR A 95 19.38 -11.15 -2.53
C THR A 95 20.08 -10.81 -1.25
N ASP A 96 21.14 -10.03 -1.34
CA ASP A 96 21.63 -9.27 -0.21
C ASP A 96 20.97 -7.88 -0.26
N PRO A 97 19.80 -7.69 0.38
CA PRO A 97 19.15 -6.38 0.42
C PRO A 97 19.94 -5.35 1.24
N MET A 98 21.02 -5.78 1.90
CA MET A 98 21.93 -4.94 2.66
C MET A 98 23.25 -4.70 1.92
N ALA A 99 23.39 -5.18 0.68
CA ALA A 99 24.58 -4.97 -0.12
C ALA A 99 24.76 -3.46 -0.39
N GLU A 100 25.93 -2.94 -0.04
CA GLU A 100 26.28 -1.52 -0.21
C GLU A 100 26.38 -1.11 -1.70
N ASP A 101 26.50 -2.07 -2.61
CA ASP A 101 26.68 -1.90 -4.05
C ASP A 101 25.41 -2.15 -4.89
N TYR A 102 24.22 -2.14 -4.27
CA TYR A 102 22.96 -2.27 -5.03
C TYR A 102 22.77 -1.09 -6.00
N ASP A 103 22.89 -1.37 -7.29
CA ASP A 103 22.63 -0.43 -8.37
C ASP A 103 21.21 -0.61 -8.93
N ALA A 104 20.33 0.33 -8.56
CA ALA A 104 18.95 0.35 -9.03
C ALA A 104 18.84 0.63 -10.54
N GLU A 105 19.68 1.49 -11.11
CA GLU A 105 19.62 1.82 -12.53
C GLU A 105 19.98 0.61 -13.40
N LYS A 106 21.03 -0.11 -13.02
CA LYS A 106 21.42 -1.36 -13.69
C LYS A 106 20.35 -2.45 -13.54
N ALA A 107 19.73 -2.56 -12.37
CA ALA A 107 18.60 -3.49 -12.16
C ALA A 107 17.34 -3.09 -12.96
N ASP A 108 17.21 -1.81 -13.34
CA ASP A 108 16.15 -1.26 -14.18
C ASP A 108 16.43 -1.43 -15.68
N ALA A 109 17.70 -1.50 -16.11
CA ALA A 109 18.05 -1.45 -17.54
C ALA A 109 17.46 -2.58 -18.40
N GLU A 110 17.31 -3.79 -17.85
CA GLU A 110 16.87 -4.99 -18.60
C GLU A 110 15.43 -5.41 -18.29
N ARG A 111 14.65 -4.59 -17.58
CA ARG A 111 13.30 -4.98 -17.17
C ARG A 111 12.25 -4.74 -18.25
N PRO A 112 11.12 -5.48 -18.20
CA PRO A 112 9.97 -5.18 -19.05
C PRO A 112 9.48 -3.73 -18.90
N PRO A 113 8.78 -3.19 -19.90
CA PRO A 113 8.21 -1.84 -19.79
C PRO A 113 7.32 -1.67 -18.57
N TYR A 114 7.33 -0.47 -17.99
CA TYR A 114 6.32 -0.07 -17.02
C TYR A 114 5.00 0.14 -17.74
N VAL A 115 3.96 -0.56 -17.30
CA VAL A 115 2.60 -0.45 -17.83
C VAL A 115 1.64 0.00 -16.72
N PRO A 116 0.44 0.53 -17.04
CA PRO A 116 -0.54 0.92 -16.04
C PRO A 116 -0.84 -0.20 -15.03
N ALA A 117 -0.93 0.15 -13.74
CA ALA A 117 -1.15 -0.84 -12.68
C ALA A 117 -2.43 -1.65 -12.85
N VAL A 118 -3.48 -1.08 -13.44
CA VAL A 118 -4.75 -1.76 -13.70
C VAL A 118 -4.62 -2.95 -14.65
N ASP A 119 -3.57 -2.98 -15.48
CA ASP A 119 -3.33 -4.06 -16.43
C ASP A 119 -2.57 -5.23 -15.81
N VAL A 120 -1.98 -5.03 -14.62
CA VAL A 120 -1.05 -6.01 -14.01
C VAL A 120 -1.44 -6.38 -12.59
N LEU A 121 -1.98 -5.46 -11.79
CA LEU A 121 -2.30 -5.67 -10.36
C LEU A 121 -3.76 -6.07 -10.12
N ARG A 122 -4.56 -6.22 -11.17
CA ARG A 122 -5.90 -6.82 -11.09
C ARG A 122 -5.79 -8.34 -11.21
N ALA A 123 -6.54 -9.07 -10.38
CA ALA A 123 -6.60 -10.52 -10.44
C ALA A 123 -7.59 -11.00 -11.53
N THR A 124 -7.36 -10.59 -12.79
CA THR A 124 -8.23 -10.87 -13.92
C THR A 124 -7.57 -11.85 -14.90
N GLY A 125 -7.60 -13.14 -14.57
CA GLY A 125 -7.16 -14.22 -15.46
C GLY A 125 -5.73 -14.72 -15.18
N GLU A 126 -5.12 -15.32 -16.20
CA GLU A 126 -3.80 -15.94 -16.12
C GLU A 126 -2.70 -14.88 -16.04
N ASN A 127 -1.77 -15.03 -15.08
CA ASN A 127 -0.62 -14.15 -14.93
C ASN A 127 0.68 -14.92 -15.22
N LYS A 128 1.41 -14.49 -16.26
CA LYS A 128 2.67 -15.11 -16.73
C LYS A 128 3.93 -14.51 -16.09
N THR A 129 3.77 -13.57 -15.16
CA THR A 129 4.86 -12.90 -14.45
C THR A 129 5.10 -13.56 -13.09
N TRP A 130 5.99 -12.99 -12.26
CA TRP A 130 6.12 -13.38 -10.85
C TRP A 130 5.00 -12.86 -9.94
N LEU A 131 4.05 -12.05 -10.42
CA LEU A 131 2.91 -11.62 -9.60
C LEU A 131 1.96 -12.78 -9.32
N ARG A 132 1.53 -12.89 -8.07
CA ARG A 132 0.52 -13.85 -7.62
C ARG A 132 -0.56 -13.10 -6.85
N PHE A 133 -1.75 -13.69 -6.82
CA PHE A 133 -2.92 -13.08 -6.19
C PHE A 133 -3.64 -14.03 -5.26
N PHE A 134 -4.36 -13.45 -4.32
CA PHE A 134 -5.46 -14.10 -3.62
C PHE A 134 -6.55 -13.08 -3.33
N HIS A 135 -7.79 -13.54 -3.19
CA HIS A 135 -8.92 -12.69 -2.82
C HIS A 135 -9.11 -12.78 -1.30
N SER A 136 -9.27 -11.62 -0.66
CA SER A 136 -9.54 -11.56 0.79
C SER A 136 -11.00 -11.16 1.08
N THR A 137 -11.26 -10.50 2.22
CA THR A 137 -12.58 -10.04 2.66
C THR A 137 -13.40 -9.43 1.51
N LYS A 138 -14.70 -9.81 1.43
CA LYS A 138 -15.58 -9.55 0.28
C LYS A 138 -15.00 -10.11 -1.03
N ALA A 139 -14.72 -11.42 -1.05
CA ALA A 139 -14.12 -12.15 -2.17
C ALA A 139 -14.94 -11.98 -3.47
N ASN A 140 -14.60 -10.96 -4.23
CA ASN A 140 -15.09 -10.72 -5.57
C ASN A 140 -13.91 -10.32 -6.46
N ALA A 141 -14.10 -10.39 -7.78
CA ALA A 141 -13.04 -10.07 -8.73
C ALA A 141 -12.61 -8.58 -8.69
N ALA A 142 -13.35 -7.72 -8.00
CA ALA A 142 -13.06 -6.30 -7.86
C ALA A 142 -12.13 -5.98 -6.69
N MET A 143 -11.74 -6.98 -5.87
CA MET A 143 -10.81 -6.82 -4.76
C MET A 143 -9.83 -7.99 -4.71
N SER A 144 -8.54 -7.70 -4.71
CA SER A 144 -7.50 -8.73 -4.62
C SER A 144 -6.27 -8.22 -3.88
N ARG A 145 -5.49 -9.17 -3.36
CA ARG A 145 -4.15 -8.90 -2.85
C ARG A 145 -3.13 -9.47 -3.82
N SER A 146 -2.03 -8.75 -3.99
CA SER A 146 -0.91 -9.17 -4.83
C SER A 146 0.37 -9.33 -4.02
N PHE A 147 1.19 -10.29 -4.41
CA PHE A 147 2.50 -10.54 -3.83
C PHE A 147 3.46 -11.13 -4.87
N CYS A 148 4.76 -11.07 -4.57
CA CYS A 148 5.77 -11.70 -5.40
C CYS A 148 5.80 -13.22 -5.19
N GLY A 149 5.49 -14.00 -6.21
CA GLY A 149 5.61 -15.46 -6.20
C GLY A 149 7.05 -15.97 -6.06
N ARG A 150 8.07 -15.12 -6.29
CA ARG A 150 9.48 -15.50 -6.15
C ARG A 150 10.03 -15.33 -4.74
N CYS A 151 9.69 -14.23 -4.05
CA CYS A 151 10.24 -13.89 -2.74
C CYS A 151 9.20 -13.65 -1.64
N GLY A 152 7.90 -13.76 -1.96
CA GLY A 152 6.82 -13.61 -0.99
C GLY A 152 6.47 -12.18 -0.58
N THR A 153 7.20 -11.15 -1.05
CA THR A 153 6.94 -9.75 -0.65
C THR A 153 5.49 -9.36 -0.97
N PRO A 154 4.70 -8.92 0.03
CA PRO A 154 3.35 -8.43 -0.19
C PRO A 154 3.42 -7.05 -0.87
N LEU A 155 2.70 -6.87 -1.97
CA LEU A 155 2.80 -5.64 -2.76
C LEU A 155 1.60 -4.73 -2.55
N CYS A 156 0.39 -5.20 -2.82
CA CYS A 156 -0.78 -4.34 -2.69
C CYS A 156 -2.06 -5.08 -2.33
N TYR A 157 -3.03 -4.32 -1.84
CA TYR A 157 -4.44 -4.63 -1.94
C TYR A 157 -5.05 -3.72 -3.01
N HIS A 158 -5.55 -4.31 -4.09
CA HIS A 158 -6.33 -3.65 -5.12
C HIS A 158 -7.80 -3.69 -4.72
N PHE A 159 -8.50 -2.58 -4.92
CA PHE A 159 -9.95 -2.55 -4.89
C PHE A 159 -10.49 -1.56 -5.93
N LYS A 160 -11.62 -1.93 -6.51
CA LYS A 160 -12.42 -1.02 -7.31
C LYS A 160 -13.34 -0.23 -6.38
N LEU A 161 -13.29 1.09 -6.48
CA LEU A 161 -14.23 1.98 -5.83
C LEU A 161 -15.64 1.72 -6.34
N GLU A 162 -16.57 1.73 -5.39
CA GLU A 162 -18.01 1.65 -5.59
C GLU A 162 -18.66 2.79 -4.81
N PRO A 163 -19.89 3.21 -5.17
CA PRO A 163 -20.58 4.28 -4.45
C PRO A 163 -20.68 4.03 -2.94
N GLU A 164 -20.79 2.76 -2.50
CA GLU A 164 -20.85 2.42 -1.07
C GLU A 164 -19.58 2.76 -0.28
N PHE A 165 -18.44 2.89 -0.96
CA PHE A 165 -17.16 3.27 -0.35
C PHE A 165 -16.90 4.77 -0.39
N CYS A 166 -17.60 5.50 -1.28
CA CYS A 166 -17.35 6.92 -1.50
C CYS A 166 -18.26 7.78 -0.61
N TYR A 167 -17.74 8.91 -0.15
CA TYR A 167 -18.52 9.85 0.64
C TYR A 167 -19.76 10.31 -0.14
N GLN A 168 -20.94 10.05 0.43
CA GLN A 168 -22.25 10.32 -0.20
C GLN A 168 -22.42 9.67 -1.59
N GLY A 169 -21.71 8.58 -1.89
CA GLY A 169 -21.80 7.89 -3.17
C GLY A 169 -21.12 8.61 -4.34
N LYS A 170 -20.40 9.71 -4.10
CA LYS A 170 -19.75 10.47 -5.16
C LYS A 170 -18.46 9.79 -5.62
N MET A 171 -18.50 9.19 -6.80
CA MET A 171 -17.32 8.60 -7.45
C MET A 171 -16.32 9.68 -7.89
N PRO A 172 -15.00 9.39 -7.89
CA PRO A 172 -14.01 10.29 -8.46
C PRO A 172 -14.07 10.31 -9.99
N ASP A 173 -13.67 11.44 -10.58
CA ASP A 173 -13.63 11.61 -12.02
C ASP A 173 -12.40 10.92 -12.64
N GLY A 174 -12.62 10.15 -13.71
CA GLY A 174 -11.54 9.60 -14.53
C GLY A 174 -10.83 8.34 -14.01
N TRP A 175 -11.18 7.84 -12.82
CA TRP A 175 -10.65 6.58 -12.30
C TRP A 175 -11.61 5.89 -11.33
N CYS A 176 -11.45 4.59 -11.12
CA CYS A 176 -12.24 3.84 -10.15
C CYS A 176 -11.45 2.72 -9.46
N ASP A 177 -10.14 2.64 -9.66
CA ASP A 177 -9.29 1.63 -9.03
C ASP A 177 -8.31 2.33 -8.11
N SER A 178 -8.19 1.80 -6.90
CA SER A 178 -7.17 2.22 -5.95
C SER A 178 -6.32 1.03 -5.54
N PHE A 179 -5.07 1.34 -5.19
CA PHE A 179 -4.08 0.37 -4.75
C PHE A 179 -3.54 0.80 -3.40
N HIS A 180 -3.85 0.02 -2.37
CA HIS A 180 -3.18 0.11 -1.08
C HIS A 180 -1.83 -0.62 -1.18
N LEU A 181 -0.77 0.09 -1.51
CA LEU A 181 0.59 -0.45 -1.57
C LEU A 181 1.14 -0.65 -0.16
N SER A 182 1.80 -1.79 0.10
CA SER A 182 2.51 -2.04 1.35
C SER A 182 3.66 -1.06 1.50
N LEU A 183 3.69 -0.22 2.54
CA LEU A 183 4.77 0.77 2.73
C LEU A 183 6.15 0.10 2.84
N GLY A 184 6.22 -1.10 3.42
CA GLY A 184 7.47 -1.87 3.50
C GLY A 184 8.03 -2.35 2.14
N SER A 185 7.32 -2.10 1.04
CA SER A 185 7.80 -2.39 -0.33
C SER A 185 8.36 -1.15 -1.04
N PHE A 186 8.31 0.03 -0.43
CA PHE A 186 8.85 1.26 -1.00
C PHE A 186 10.37 1.23 -0.91
N ASP A 187 11.06 1.90 -1.83
CA ASP A 187 12.50 2.06 -1.70
C ASP A 187 12.84 2.89 -0.47
N ARG A 188 13.92 2.48 0.21
CA ARG A 188 14.29 2.99 1.54
C ARG A 188 14.45 4.50 1.56
N GLU A 189 14.98 5.11 0.49
CA GLU A 189 15.17 6.55 0.39
C GLU A 189 13.88 7.37 0.54
N PHE A 190 12.71 6.78 0.24
CA PHE A 190 11.41 7.43 0.43
C PHE A 190 10.83 7.22 1.82
N LEU A 191 11.25 6.14 2.50
CA LEU A 191 10.86 5.82 3.87
C LEU A 191 11.72 6.56 4.91
N GLU A 192 12.92 6.99 4.54
CA GLU A 192 13.76 7.87 5.37
C GLU A 192 13.27 9.32 5.38
N LYS A 193 12.36 9.66 4.47
CA LYS A 193 11.61 10.93 4.46
C LYS A 193 10.34 10.77 5.28
N ASP A 194 9.80 11.87 5.78
CA ASP A 194 8.52 11.88 6.48
C ASP A 194 7.30 11.75 5.53
N TRP A 195 7.54 11.77 4.22
CA TRP A 195 6.55 11.83 3.14
C TRP A 195 5.40 10.82 3.26
N PHE A 196 5.68 9.60 3.72
CA PHE A 196 4.70 8.53 3.85
C PHE A 196 4.34 8.20 5.30
N ASN A 197 4.69 9.06 6.25
CA ASN A 197 4.23 8.93 7.62
C ASN A 197 2.70 8.78 7.64
N PRO A 198 2.17 7.72 8.30
CA PRO A 198 0.73 7.49 8.36
C PRO A 198 0.02 8.72 8.92
N GLY A 199 -1.04 9.15 8.26
CA GLY A 199 -1.84 10.28 8.75
C GLY A 199 -3.01 9.84 9.62
N SER A 200 -3.32 8.54 9.67
CA SER A 200 -4.36 7.95 10.52
C SER A 200 -4.13 6.44 10.69
N GLU A 201 -4.84 5.85 11.64
CA GLU A 201 -4.89 4.40 11.84
C GLU A 201 -6.31 3.89 11.60
N GLY A 202 -6.46 2.95 10.67
CA GLY A 202 -7.74 2.33 10.33
C GLY A 202 -7.97 1.01 11.07
N MET A 203 -9.23 0.61 11.14
CA MET A 203 -9.66 -0.71 11.62
C MET A 203 -9.23 -1.02 13.06
N PHE A 204 -9.11 0.01 13.90
CA PHE A 204 -8.47 -0.06 15.22
C PHE A 204 -9.08 -1.13 16.13
N LYS A 205 -10.42 -1.25 16.13
CA LYS A 205 -11.18 -2.32 16.85
C LYS A 205 -10.58 -3.71 16.73
N TYR A 206 -10.07 -4.05 15.54
CA TYR A 206 -9.58 -5.39 15.20
C TYR A 206 -8.12 -5.62 15.56
N GLY A 207 -7.43 -4.60 16.06
CA GLY A 207 -6.03 -4.68 16.47
C GLY A 207 -5.83 -5.65 17.62
N THR A 208 -4.69 -6.35 17.61
CA THR A 208 -4.27 -7.16 18.76
C THR A 208 -4.02 -6.25 19.96
N PRO A 209 -4.14 -6.75 21.22
CA PRO A 209 -3.89 -5.94 22.41
C PRO A 209 -2.55 -5.19 22.34
N MET A 210 -1.46 -5.89 22.01
CA MET A 210 -0.13 -5.29 21.87
C MET A 210 -0.06 -4.24 20.75
N SER A 211 -0.64 -4.51 19.58
CA SER A 211 -0.64 -3.54 18.46
C SER A 211 -1.37 -2.24 18.85
N LYS A 212 -2.48 -2.36 19.58
CA LYS A 212 -3.25 -1.22 20.08
C LYS A 212 -2.50 -0.45 21.15
N CYS A 213 -1.85 -1.14 22.11
CA CYS A 213 -0.99 -0.50 23.11
C CYS A 213 0.16 0.26 22.45
N VAL A 214 0.88 -0.34 21.50
CA VAL A 214 1.96 0.34 20.76
C VAL A 214 1.43 1.55 20.01
N SER A 215 0.31 1.44 19.30
CA SER A 215 -0.33 2.58 18.62
C SER A 215 -0.70 3.70 19.59
N ALA A 216 -1.20 3.37 20.78
CA ALA A 216 -1.67 4.35 21.77
C ALA A 216 -0.52 5.07 22.51
N THR A 217 0.67 4.49 22.54
CA THR A 217 1.80 4.93 23.39
C THR A 217 3.02 5.40 22.59
N ALA A 218 3.29 4.82 21.42
CA ALA A 218 4.50 5.09 20.66
C ALA A 218 4.52 6.52 20.12
N LYS A 219 5.69 7.18 20.23
CA LYS A 219 5.94 8.50 19.64
C LYS A 219 5.67 8.44 18.13
N GLY A 220 4.92 9.41 17.63
CA GLY A 220 4.55 9.49 16.21
C GLY A 220 3.27 8.72 15.85
N LEU A 221 2.90 7.67 16.59
CA LEU A 221 1.61 6.97 16.41
C LEU A 221 0.55 7.46 17.38
N LYS A 222 0.89 7.72 18.64
CA LYS A 222 -0.07 8.06 19.71
C LYS A 222 -1.02 9.21 19.36
N ASP A 223 -0.53 10.17 18.57
CA ASP A 223 -1.24 11.42 18.22
C ASP A 223 -2.01 11.30 16.90
N LEU A 224 -1.85 10.19 16.15
CA LEU A 224 -2.60 9.97 14.92
C LEU A 224 -4.08 9.70 15.23
N PRO A 225 -5.04 10.19 14.42
CA PRO A 225 -6.43 9.78 14.52
C PRO A 225 -6.55 8.25 14.43
N LYS A 226 -7.22 7.63 15.40
CA LYS A 226 -7.56 6.20 15.38
C LYS A 226 -9.02 6.05 15.00
N MET A 227 -9.27 5.29 13.94
CA MET A 227 -10.60 5.07 13.41
C MET A 227 -11.08 3.65 13.76
N GLN A 228 -12.27 3.58 14.35
CA GLN A 228 -13.07 2.36 14.34
C GLN A 228 -13.50 2.10 12.90
N GLU A 229 -12.92 1.06 12.33
CA GLU A 229 -13.03 0.77 10.89
C GLU A 229 -12.51 1.96 10.07
N PHE A 230 -13.40 2.75 9.48
CA PHE A 230 -13.09 4.00 8.79
C PHE A 230 -14.17 5.07 9.01
N LYS A 231 -15.01 4.91 10.04
CA LYS A 231 -16.20 5.75 10.24
C LYS A 231 -16.06 6.65 11.46
N ASP A 232 -15.87 6.02 12.61
CA ASP A 232 -15.93 6.70 13.90
C ASP A 232 -14.55 6.78 14.52
N MET A 233 -14.24 7.85 15.25
CA MET A 233 -13.01 7.91 16.03
C MET A 233 -13.11 6.99 17.24
N VAL A 234 -11.98 6.41 17.66
CA VAL A 234 -11.88 5.67 18.92
C VAL A 234 -12.08 6.64 20.10
N PRO A 235 -12.96 6.32 21.08
CA PRO A 235 -13.15 7.17 22.25
C PRO A 235 -11.87 7.37 23.06
N GLU A 236 -11.66 8.58 23.60
CA GLU A 236 -10.45 8.89 24.39
C GLU A 236 -10.33 8.01 25.64
N GLU A 237 -11.45 7.62 26.26
CA GLU A 237 -11.45 6.68 27.40
C GLU A 237 -10.84 5.31 27.03
N GLU A 238 -11.17 4.79 25.84
CA GLU A 238 -10.60 3.54 25.33
C GLU A 238 -9.09 3.70 25.05
N LEU A 239 -8.66 4.86 24.54
CA LEU A 239 -7.24 5.15 24.31
C LEU A 239 -6.46 5.35 25.60
N ALA A 240 -7.05 5.98 26.62
CA ALA A 240 -6.44 6.18 27.93
C ALA A 240 -6.15 4.84 28.61
N ALA A 241 -7.11 3.91 28.58
CA ALA A 241 -6.95 2.57 29.15
C ALA A 241 -5.85 1.72 28.48
N LEU A 242 -5.39 2.08 27.28
CA LEU A 242 -4.28 1.42 26.57
C LEU A 242 -2.91 2.04 26.87
N ARG A 243 -2.88 3.21 27.52
CA ARG A 243 -1.66 3.97 27.86
C ARG A 243 -1.21 3.73 29.31
N ASP A 244 -2.12 3.24 30.15
CA ASP A 244 -1.89 2.82 31.54
C ASP A 244 -1.22 1.44 31.62
#